data_AF-A0A2Y9C4L6-F1
#
_entry.id   AF-A0A2Y9C4L6-F1
#
_cell.length_a   1.000
_cell.length_b   1.000
_cell.length_c   1.000
_cell.angle_alpha   90.00
_cell.angle_beta   90.00
_cell.angle_gamma   90.00
#
_symmetry.space_group_name_H-M   'P 1'
#
loop_
_entity.id
_entity.type
_entity.pdbx_description
1 polymer ?
#
loop_
_entity_poly.entity_id
_entity_poly.type
_entity_poly.pdbx_seq_one_letter_code
_entity_poly.pdbx_strand_id
1 'polypeptide(L)'
;MSKRIDKKKLKRQSDVTSGNAGATLAAPVSEPAPSVNPKACMQTDFFIQYQNQEYLEREIIDKIREKCKAEGTELSAAGKLCVYLKPEEGKAYYTYGDISGFVEA
;
A
#
# COMPACT_ATOMS: atom_id res chain seq x y z
N MET A 1 25.57 -6.59 42.85
CA MET A 1 24.92 -5.36 43.34
C MET A 1 25.67 -4.16 42.78
N SER A 2 25.21 -3.63 41.65
CA SER A 2 25.95 -2.63 40.85
C SER A 2 25.20 -1.31 40.77
N LYS A 3 25.70 -0.40 41.59
CA LYS A 3 25.81 1.07 41.59
C LYS A 3 24.93 1.92 40.64
N ARG A 4 24.20 2.80 41.34
CA ARG A 4 23.55 4.09 40.98
C ARG A 4 24.22 4.86 39.85
N ILE A 5 23.41 5.45 38.96
CA ILE A 5 23.81 6.50 38.03
C ILE A 5 23.07 7.79 38.41
N ASP A 6 23.86 8.80 38.75
CA ASP A 6 23.44 10.12 39.21
C ASP A 6 23.00 11.06 38.06
N LYS A 7 21.87 11.72 38.32
CA LYS A 7 21.44 13.09 37.94
C LYS A 7 22.54 14.01 37.38
N LYS A 8 22.25 14.73 36.27
CA LYS A 8 22.49 16.20 36.01
C LYS A 8 22.36 16.50 34.50
N LYS A 9 21.24 17.09 34.04
CA LYS A 9 21.10 18.51 33.67
C LYS A 9 22.21 19.03 32.74
N LEU A 10 21.88 19.38 31.49
CA LEU A 10 22.27 20.67 30.92
C LEU A 10 21.36 21.10 29.76
N LYS A 11 20.55 22.12 30.07
CA LYS A 11 19.85 23.03 29.17
C LYS A 11 20.85 24.07 28.66
N ARG A 12 20.96 24.30 27.36
CA ARG A 12 21.53 25.55 26.81
C ARG A 12 20.80 26.01 25.54
N GLN A 13 20.10 27.13 25.69
CA GLN A 13 19.65 28.06 24.66
C GLN A 13 20.81 28.94 24.20
N SER A 14 20.73 29.46 22.96
CA SER A 14 21.18 30.79 22.47
C SER A 14 21.06 30.71 20.93
N ASP A 15 20.18 31.41 20.22
CA ASP A 15 19.88 32.85 20.15
C ASP A 15 21.13 33.70 19.84
N VAL A 16 21.34 33.99 18.55
CA VAL A 16 21.90 35.26 18.04
C VAL A 16 21.35 35.51 16.64
N THR A 17 20.48 36.51 16.56
CA THR A 17 20.22 37.32 15.37
C THR A 17 21.38 38.29 15.15
N SER A 18 21.89 38.45 13.93
CA SER A 18 22.47 39.72 13.47
C SER A 18 22.58 39.73 11.95
N GLY A 19 22.11 40.81 11.33
CA GLY A 19 21.98 40.95 9.89
C GLY A 19 22.96 41.91 9.21
N ASN A 20 22.76 41.96 7.90
CA ASN A 20 23.09 43.00 6.92
C ASN A 20 24.50 43.07 6.31
N ALA A 21 24.61 42.71 5.03
CA ALA A 21 25.33 43.46 4.00
C ALA A 21 24.94 42.89 2.61
N GLY A 22 24.62 43.76 1.66
CA GLY A 22 24.05 43.39 0.37
C GLY A 22 25.03 43.14 -0.79
N ALA A 23 24.42 43.09 -1.97
CA ALA A 23 24.95 43.06 -3.33
C ALA A 23 25.18 41.67 -3.99
N THR A 24 24.38 41.47 -5.04
CA THR A 24 24.78 41.00 -6.38
C THR A 24 24.70 39.50 -6.71
N LEU A 25 23.83 39.25 -7.72
CA LEU A 25 23.90 38.24 -8.79
C LEU A 25 23.55 36.76 -8.55
N ALA A 26 22.70 36.31 -9.48
CA ALA A 26 22.53 34.96 -10.01
C ALA A 26 21.70 33.95 -9.20
N ALA A 27 20.57 33.58 -9.80
CA ALA A 27 19.71 32.48 -9.40
C ALA A 27 20.46 31.14 -9.28
N PRO A 28 20.09 30.32 -8.29
CA PRO A 28 20.12 28.88 -8.47
C PRO A 28 18.69 28.32 -8.49
N VAL A 29 18.39 27.73 -9.63
CA VAL A 29 17.45 26.64 -9.92
C VAL A 29 16.60 26.14 -8.74
N SER A 30 15.28 26.10 -8.95
CA SER A 30 14.36 25.33 -8.12
C SER A 30 14.90 23.91 -7.94
N GLU A 31 15.25 23.56 -6.70
CA GLU A 31 15.34 22.16 -6.30
C GLU A 31 13.97 21.52 -6.55
N PRO A 32 13.87 20.47 -7.38
CA PRO A 32 12.68 19.63 -7.34
C PRO A 32 12.65 18.97 -5.96
N ALA A 33 11.57 19.22 -5.23
CA ALA A 33 11.24 18.50 -4.00
C ALA A 33 11.50 17.00 -4.18
N PRO A 34 12.03 16.30 -3.16
CA PRO A 34 12.28 14.86 -3.25
C PRO A 34 11.02 14.19 -3.75
N SER A 35 11.12 13.61 -4.95
CA SER A 35 10.12 12.77 -5.55
C SER A 35 9.70 11.77 -4.48
N VAL A 36 8.44 11.87 -4.07
CA VAL A 36 7.84 10.93 -3.12
C VAL A 36 7.92 9.59 -3.82
N ASN A 37 8.93 8.79 -3.48
CA ASN A 37 9.02 7.41 -3.92
C ASN A 37 7.63 6.82 -3.70
N PRO A 38 6.94 6.35 -4.76
CA PRO A 38 5.64 5.73 -4.59
C PRO A 38 5.89 4.61 -3.60
N LYS A 39 5.26 4.72 -2.41
CA LYS A 39 5.34 3.75 -1.33
C LYS A 39 5.43 2.38 -1.99
N ALA A 40 6.53 1.66 -1.76
CA ALA A 40 6.63 0.27 -2.14
C ALA A 40 5.36 -0.40 -1.61
N CYS A 41 4.41 -0.63 -2.52
CA CYS A 41 3.16 -1.28 -2.19
C CYS A 41 3.62 -2.68 -1.84
N MET A 42 3.63 -2.99 -0.54
CA MET A 42 4.03 -4.31 -0.07
C MET A 42 3.12 -5.30 -0.77
N GLN A 43 3.66 -5.98 -1.78
CA GLN A 43 2.92 -6.90 -2.62
C GLN A 43 2.77 -8.18 -1.81
N THR A 44 1.68 -8.25 -1.03
CA THR A 44 1.35 -9.39 -0.15
C THR A 44 0.64 -10.46 -0.96
N ASP A 45 1.23 -11.65 -1.05
CA ASP A 45 0.61 -12.82 -1.68
C ASP A 45 -0.12 -13.61 -0.61
N PHE A 46 -1.36 -14.01 -0.89
CA PHE A 46 -2.17 -14.84 0.00
C PHE A 46 -2.50 -16.16 -0.68
N PHE A 47 -2.02 -17.25 -0.11
CA PHE A 47 -2.19 -18.59 -0.62
C PHE A 47 -3.15 -19.37 0.27
N ILE A 48 -4.02 -20.15 -0.36
CA ILE A 48 -4.98 -21.02 0.30
C ILE A 48 -4.69 -22.45 -0.15
N GLN A 49 -4.38 -23.35 0.78
CA GLN A 49 -4.10 -24.75 0.47
C GLN A 49 -5.21 -25.65 1.02
N TYR A 50 -5.72 -26.54 0.19
CA TYR A 50 -6.77 -27.49 0.55
C TYR A 50 -6.60 -28.81 -0.22
N GLN A 51 -6.57 -29.95 0.47
CA GLN A 51 -6.45 -31.30 -0.12
C GLN A 51 -5.38 -31.43 -1.24
N ASN A 52 -4.18 -30.88 -1.02
CA ASN A 52 -3.05 -30.83 -1.98
C ASN A 52 -3.25 -29.92 -3.19
N GLN A 53 -4.28 -29.07 -3.20
CA GLN A 53 -4.45 -27.98 -4.16
C GLN A 53 -4.07 -26.66 -3.50
N GLU A 54 -3.45 -25.77 -4.27
CA GLU A 54 -3.04 -24.43 -3.85
C GLU A 54 -3.75 -23.40 -4.72
N TYR A 55 -4.31 -22.38 -4.07
CA TYR A 55 -5.03 -21.29 -4.70
C TYR A 55 -4.39 -19.97 -4.30
N LEU A 56 -4.13 -19.11 -5.28
CA LEU A 56 -3.59 -17.76 -5.04
C LEU A 56 -4.73 -16.74 -5.11
N GLU A 57 -4.91 -15.97 -4.03
CA GLU A 57 -5.96 -14.94 -3.96
C GLU A 57 -5.89 -13.96 -5.13
N ARG A 58 -4.69 -13.52 -5.50
CA ARG A 58 -4.50 -12.56 -6.59
C ARG A 58 -4.97 -13.10 -7.93
N GLU A 59 -4.63 -14.34 -8.25
CA GLU A 59 -5.05 -15.00 -9.50
C GLU A 59 -6.58 -15.05 -9.59
N ILE A 60 -7.25 -15.36 -8.48
CA ILE A 60 -8.71 -15.38 -8.42
C ILE A 60 -9.27 -13.96 -8.65
N ILE A 61 -8.71 -12.94 -7.99
CA ILE A 61 -9.14 -11.55 -8.16
C ILE A 61 -8.90 -11.06 -9.59
N ASP A 62 -7.77 -11.40 -10.20
CA ASP A 62 -7.43 -11.02 -11.58
C ASP A 62 -8.39 -11.69 -12.58
N LYS A 63 -8.71 -12.98 -12.40
CA LYS A 63 -9.74 -13.68 -13.18
C LYS A 63 -11.11 -13.01 -13.05
N ILE A 64 -11.51 -12.64 -11.83
CA ILE A 64 -12.76 -11.90 -11.59
C ILE A 64 -12.72 -10.55 -12.30
N ARG A 65 -11.57 -9.87 -12.28
CA ARG A 65 -11.39 -8.58 -12.92
C ARG A 65 -11.50 -8.64 -14.43
N GLU A 66 -10.91 -9.66 -15.03
CA GLU A 66 -11.02 -9.93 -16.45
C GLU A 66 -12.46 -10.25 -16.85
N LYS A 67 -13.16 -11.10 -16.09
CA LYS A 67 -14.58 -11.42 -16.32
C LYS A 67 -15.47 -10.20 -16.23
N CYS A 68 -15.29 -9.39 -15.18
CA CYS A 68 -16.07 -8.16 -14.99
C CYS A 68 -15.84 -7.19 -16.16
N LYS A 69 -14.56 -7.02 -16.57
CA LYS A 69 -14.20 -6.19 -17.72
C LYS A 69 -14.78 -6.71 -19.03
N ALA A 70 -14.83 -8.03 -19.23
CA ALA A 70 -15.46 -8.66 -20.39
C ALA A 70 -16.98 -8.44 -20.43
N GLU A 71 -17.63 -8.40 -19.27
CA GLU A 71 -19.06 -8.05 -19.13
C GLU A 71 -19.32 -6.54 -19.20
N GLY A 72 -18.30 -5.72 -19.42
CA GLY A 72 -18.42 -4.26 -19.51
C GLY A 72 -18.59 -3.56 -18.16
N THR A 73 -18.36 -4.27 -17.05
CA THR A 73 -18.37 -3.70 -15.71
C THR A 73 -16.95 -3.49 -15.22
N GLU A 74 -16.58 -2.25 -14.96
CA GLU A 74 -15.28 -1.95 -14.34
C GLU A 74 -15.39 -2.10 -12.82
N LEU A 75 -14.62 -3.01 -12.23
CA LEU A 75 -14.46 -3.09 -10.77
C LEU A 75 -13.79 -1.80 -10.30
N SER A 76 -14.60 -0.83 -9.89
CA SER A 76 -14.13 0.35 -9.21
C SER A 76 -13.50 -0.05 -7.88
N ALA A 77 -12.31 0.48 -7.59
CA ALA A 77 -11.59 0.25 -6.34
C ALA A 77 -12.37 0.68 -5.08
N ALA A 78 -13.46 1.46 -5.24
CA ALA A 78 -14.32 1.87 -4.14
C ALA A 78 -15.43 0.85 -3.81
N GLY A 79 -15.66 -0.16 -4.65
CA GLY A 79 -16.68 -1.17 -4.42
C GLY A 79 -16.18 -2.34 -3.56
N LYS A 80 -17.08 -2.95 -2.79
CA LYS A 80 -16.78 -4.14 -1.98
C LYS A 80 -16.87 -5.40 -2.85
N LEU A 81 -15.73 -5.98 -3.20
CA LEU A 81 -15.66 -7.32 -3.79
C LEU A 81 -15.72 -8.37 -2.68
N CYS A 82 -16.69 -9.27 -2.75
CA CYS A 82 -16.74 -10.46 -1.88
C CYS A 82 -16.40 -11.68 -2.72
N VAL A 83 -15.44 -12.49 -2.26
CA VAL A 83 -15.03 -13.72 -2.93
C VAL A 83 -15.24 -14.88 -1.96
N TYR A 84 -15.87 -15.94 -2.44
CA TYR A 84 -16.11 -17.19 -1.73
C TYR A 84 -15.50 -18.34 -2.52
N LEU A 85 -14.36 -18.85 -2.05
CA LEU A 85 -13.69 -19.99 -2.65
C LEU A 85 -14.29 -21.29 -2.14
N LYS A 86 -14.76 -22.15 -3.05
CA LYS A 86 -15.17 -23.52 -2.75
C LYS A 86 -14.17 -24.50 -3.40
N PRO A 87 -13.12 -24.89 -2.67
CA PRO A 87 -12.04 -25.71 -3.23
C PRO A 87 -12.51 -27.10 -3.64
N GLU A 88 -13.57 -27.63 -3.01
CA GLU A 88 -14.21 -28.91 -3.39
C GLU A 88 -14.70 -28.94 -4.84
N GLU A 89 -15.07 -27.79 -5.40
CA GLU A 89 -15.53 -27.66 -6.79
C GLU A 89 -14.47 -27.05 -7.72
N GLY A 90 -13.34 -26.57 -7.18
CA GLY A 90 -12.36 -25.77 -7.92
C GLY A 90 -12.94 -24.44 -8.42
N LYS A 91 -13.89 -23.83 -7.69
CA LYS A 91 -14.57 -22.59 -8.11
C LYS A 91 -14.53 -21.52 -7.04
N ALA A 92 -14.35 -20.28 -7.46
CA ALA A 92 -14.51 -19.09 -6.63
C ALA A 92 -15.73 -18.28 -7.11
N TYR A 93 -16.69 -18.12 -6.21
CA TYR A 93 -17.89 -17.32 -6.42
C TYR A 93 -17.60 -15.89 -5.98
N TYR A 94 -18.09 -14.91 -6.72
CA TYR A 94 -17.89 -13.51 -6.39
C TYR A 94 -19.17 -12.70 -6.51
N THR A 95 -19.24 -11.65 -5.68
CA THR A 95 -20.29 -10.64 -5.74
C THR A 95 -19.65 -9.26 -5.66
N TYR A 96 -20.04 -8.38 -6.58
CA TYR A 96 -19.61 -7.00 -6.64
C TYR A 96 -20.82 -6.10 -6.93
N GLY A 97 -21.30 -5.40 -5.90
CA GLY A 97 -22.58 -4.66 -5.99
C GLY A 97 -23.72 -5.60 -6.37
N ASP A 98 -24.38 -5.31 -7.49
CA ASP A 98 -25.49 -6.10 -8.03
C ASP A 98 -25.05 -7.25 -8.96
N ILE A 99 -23.74 -7.36 -9.23
CA ILE A 99 -23.19 -8.36 -10.15
C ILE A 99 -22.68 -9.54 -9.34
N SER A 100 -23.09 -10.73 -9.74
CA SER A 100 -22.65 -11.99 -9.16
C SER A 100 -22.20 -12.96 -10.25
N GLY A 101 -21.15 -13.72 -9.98
CA GLY A 101 -20.64 -14.71 -10.92
C GLY A 101 -19.73 -15.72 -10.26
N PHE A 102 -19.08 -16.54 -11.08
CA PHE A 102 -18.05 -17.47 -10.62
C PHE A 102 -16.89 -17.51 -11.60
N VAL A 103 -15.71 -17.82 -11.07
CA VAL A 103 -14.50 -18.13 -11.82
C VAL A 103 -13.97 -19.49 -11.38
N GLU A 104 -13.28 -20.17 -12.28
CA GLU A 104 -12.53 -21.37 -11.95
C GLU A 104 -11.28 -20.97 -11.17
N ALA A 105 -11.07 -21.56 -10.00
CA ALA A 105 -10.02 -21.20 -9.07
C ALA A 105 -8.70 -21.85 -9.47
#